data_AF-B2KC06-F1
#
_entry.id   AF-B2KC06-F1
#
_cell.length_a   1.000
_cell.length_b   1.000
_cell.length_c   1.000
_cell.angle_alpha   90.00
_cell.angle_beta   90.00
_cell.angle_gamma   90.00
#
_symmetry.space_group_name_H-M   'P 1'
#
loop_
_entity.id
_entity.type
_entity.pdbx_description
1 polymer ?
#
loop_
_entity_poly.entity_id
_entity_poly.type
_entity_poly.pdbx_seq_one_letter_code
_entity_poly.pdbx_strand_id
1 'polypeptide(L)'
;MKRSLIAVWAFAAALCLTSASIAWAQNVNLELPKDEPAPKSGGFAAANAESSLYKDTEANSPLDRKVSIRVASVPIATFLNSISAQAKINFIMSEEFANKKVTASLNNITVREALDTLLRVQGLTYQRIGKSDSYVVTKRSSDSPNTITKVYTLNYISLQGSNSTGNTNSPQSTFASSLNVNPNEQRSDMENLAEMVTDSARKGATGSDFLTIIQSVMSSQGKIAIDPRTNKLIVTDIPEIFPQLENILAELDIKPPQVLIEAQIIEVNKSSGLEIGLSYGGTDGTIFKFTGPARGVDIDYVKGNGVSGWGYIFPPAGTGTGGSSGGDSGGGSTDGSGGNSNSPKDAFLDFSSFSIVLKSLLTRGEAKYLGKPKVVTINNQPAVIESTRDAAVGFASNLSGNTGSTNVVSQTAERKTVGLTLKVTPQVNKEGYITLLIEPSYSSVANSAVSDGTKDTLNRSASTLVRVKNGQTVVLGGLLSSREILEDRKVPLLGDIPLIGWLFTQRSTTKETTDMVIFVTPTILAD
;
A
#
# COMPACT_ATOMS: atom_id res chain seq x y z
N MET A 1 3.60 -56.17 -8.14
CA MET A 1 2.45 -56.91 -8.72
C MET A 1 1.28 -55.91 -8.72
N LYS A 2 0.81 -55.38 -9.85
CA LYS A 2 -0.06 -55.95 -10.93
C LYS A 2 -1.49 -56.34 -10.46
N ARG A 3 -2.50 -55.61 -10.97
CA ARG A 3 -3.97 -55.91 -11.06
C ARG A 3 -4.73 -55.83 -9.72
N SER A 4 -6.04 -55.53 -9.64
CA SER A 4 -7.18 -55.37 -10.59
C SER A 4 -8.09 -54.21 -10.09
N LEU A 5 -8.83 -53.37 -10.83
CA LEU A 5 -9.66 -53.44 -12.06
C LEU A 5 -11.05 -54.08 -11.84
N ILE A 6 -12.11 -53.46 -12.42
CA ILE A 6 -13.60 -53.74 -12.41
C ILE A 6 -14.36 -52.71 -11.52
N ALA A 7 -15.32 -51.85 -11.92
CA ALA A 7 -16.32 -51.74 -13.01
C ALA A 7 -17.65 -52.51 -12.73
N VAL A 8 -18.86 -52.20 -13.25
CA VAL A 8 -19.41 -51.34 -14.33
C VAL A 8 -20.79 -50.75 -13.86
N TRP A 9 -21.43 -49.87 -14.66
CA TRP A 9 -22.88 -49.53 -14.81
C TRP A 9 -23.23 -48.08 -14.43
N ALA A 10 -23.67 -47.14 -15.31
CA ALA A 10 -24.27 -47.11 -16.66
C ALA A 10 -25.82 -47.06 -16.73
N PHE A 11 -26.35 -45.85 -16.97
CA PHE A 11 -27.66 -45.52 -17.58
C PHE A 11 -27.49 -44.10 -18.20
N ALA A 12 -27.30 -43.95 -19.52
CA ALA A 12 -28.34 -43.80 -20.55
C ALA A 12 -29.14 -42.49 -20.40
N ALA A 13 -28.83 -41.44 -21.19
CA ALA A 13 -29.43 -41.11 -22.51
C ALA A 13 -30.61 -40.11 -22.35
N ALA A 14 -30.87 -39.12 -23.22
CA ALA A 14 -30.26 -38.76 -24.51
C ALA A 14 -30.45 -37.25 -24.82
N LEU A 15 -29.53 -36.67 -25.61
CA LEU A 15 -29.89 -35.91 -26.82
C LEU A 15 -28.70 -35.95 -27.79
N CYS A 16 -28.97 -36.03 -29.10
CA CYS A 16 -27.95 -36.36 -30.10
C CYS A 16 -28.11 -35.49 -31.36
N LEU A 17 -27.00 -35.27 -32.06
CA LEU A 17 -26.85 -34.52 -33.32
C LEU A 17 -27.12 -33.00 -33.19
N THR A 18 -26.41 -32.10 -33.90
CA THR A 18 -25.66 -32.25 -35.15
C THR A 18 -24.28 -31.57 -35.13
N SER A 19 -23.37 -32.06 -35.97
CA SER A 19 -22.14 -31.38 -36.37
C SER A 19 -22.29 -30.77 -37.77
N ALA A 20 -22.16 -29.45 -37.92
CA ALA A 20 -21.82 -28.81 -39.19
C ALA A 20 -21.28 -27.39 -38.98
N SER A 21 -20.11 -27.11 -39.53
CA SER A 21 -19.54 -25.78 -39.61
C SER A 21 -20.26 -24.95 -40.68
N ILE A 22 -20.98 -23.91 -40.30
CA ILE A 22 -21.29 -22.76 -41.18
C ILE A 22 -21.00 -21.48 -40.40
N ALA A 23 -20.14 -20.64 -40.97
CA ALA A 23 -19.96 -19.27 -40.50
C ALA A 23 -21.09 -18.40 -41.06
N TRP A 24 -21.74 -17.61 -40.20
CA TRP A 24 -22.42 -16.39 -40.65
C TRP A 24 -22.46 -15.37 -39.52
N ALA A 25 -21.94 -14.17 -39.79
CA ALA A 25 -22.05 -13.02 -38.92
C ALA A 25 -23.23 -12.17 -39.39
N GLN A 26 -24.05 -11.68 -38.46
CA GLN A 26 -24.97 -10.58 -38.73
C GLN A 26 -24.65 -9.40 -37.83
N ASN A 27 -23.82 -8.50 -38.37
CA ASN A 27 -23.79 -7.12 -37.95
C ASN A 27 -25.14 -6.47 -38.29
N VAL A 28 -25.71 -5.70 -37.36
CA VAL A 28 -26.50 -4.54 -37.72
C VAL A 28 -25.53 -3.36 -37.81
N ASN A 29 -25.02 -3.11 -39.01
CA ASN A 29 -24.17 -1.95 -39.29
C ASN A 29 -24.96 -0.98 -40.17
N LEU A 30 -24.92 0.31 -39.86
CA LEU A 30 -25.47 1.33 -40.77
C LEU A 30 -24.59 1.38 -42.02
N GLU A 31 -25.21 1.35 -43.20
CA GLU A 31 -24.50 1.41 -44.47
C GLU A 31 -24.01 2.83 -44.77
N LEU A 32 -22.69 3.00 -44.83
CA LEU A 32 -22.05 4.04 -45.64
C LEU A 32 -21.67 3.40 -47.00
N PRO A 33 -22.06 3.98 -48.14
CA PRO A 33 -21.68 3.45 -49.46
C PRO A 33 -20.15 3.49 -49.68
N LYS A 34 -19.63 2.48 -50.37
CA LYS A 34 -18.21 2.37 -50.75
C LYS A 34 -17.90 3.06 -52.08
N ASP A 35 -16.66 3.53 -52.21
CA ASP A 35 -16.01 3.84 -53.49
C ASP A 35 -15.77 2.58 -54.35
N GLU A 36 -15.88 2.74 -55.66
CA GLU A 36 -15.00 2.11 -56.67
C GLU A 36 -14.98 2.99 -57.96
N PRO A 37 -14.03 2.82 -58.91
CA PRO A 37 -12.96 3.83 -59.03
C PRO A 37 -12.80 4.46 -60.43
N ALA A 38 -11.95 5.48 -60.53
CA ALA A 38 -11.55 6.11 -61.80
C ALA A 38 -10.00 6.15 -61.98
N PRO A 39 -9.48 6.12 -63.23
CA PRO A 39 -8.08 5.81 -63.51
C PRO A 39 -7.12 7.01 -63.62
N LYS A 40 -5.82 6.69 -63.66
CA LYS A 40 -4.67 7.62 -63.71
C LYS A 40 -4.54 8.37 -65.05
N SER A 41 -4.18 9.66 -64.99
CA SER A 41 -3.02 10.22 -65.73
C SER A 41 -2.62 11.58 -65.12
N GLY A 42 -1.41 12.07 -65.40
CA GLY A 42 -0.77 13.08 -64.56
C GLY A 42 -0.88 14.53 -65.03
N GLY A 43 -0.78 15.44 -64.06
CA GLY A 43 -0.10 16.73 -64.23
C GLY A 43 -0.96 17.95 -64.54
N PHE A 44 -1.49 18.60 -63.50
CA PHE A 44 -1.72 20.06 -63.52
C PHE A 44 -1.30 20.70 -62.18
N ALA A 45 -0.89 21.97 -62.26
CA ALA A 45 -0.28 22.71 -61.16
C ALA A 45 -1.25 23.06 -60.03
N ALA A 46 -0.69 23.35 -58.85
CA ALA A 46 -1.46 23.74 -57.67
C ALA A 46 -2.29 25.02 -57.90
N ALA A 47 -3.60 24.89 -57.75
CA ALA A 47 -4.54 26.00 -57.75
C ALA A 47 -5.58 25.82 -56.61
N ASN A 48 -5.13 25.95 -55.36
CA ASN A 48 -6.05 26.23 -54.25
C ASN A 48 -6.33 27.74 -54.24
N ALA A 49 -7.44 28.11 -54.87
CA ALA A 49 -8.17 29.32 -54.51
C ALA A 49 -8.98 29.03 -53.22
N GLU A 50 -9.41 30.10 -52.54
CA GLU A 50 -9.92 30.10 -51.16
C GLU A 50 -8.80 29.85 -50.12
N SER A 51 -8.39 30.79 -49.27
CA SER A 51 -9.02 32.05 -48.83
C SER A 51 -8.21 33.32 -49.15
N SER A 52 -8.73 34.18 -50.03
CA SER A 52 -8.17 35.53 -50.26
C SER A 52 -8.76 36.60 -49.34
N LEU A 53 -9.90 36.34 -48.68
CA LEU A 53 -10.60 37.30 -47.81
C LEU A 53 -9.94 37.58 -46.44
N TYR A 54 -8.90 36.83 -46.08
CA TYR A 54 -8.07 37.09 -44.88
C TYR A 54 -6.60 37.37 -45.23
N LYS A 55 -6.32 37.74 -46.49
CA LYS A 55 -4.95 37.99 -46.96
C LYS A 55 -4.65 39.45 -47.29
N ASP A 56 -5.38 40.37 -46.66
CA ASP A 56 -5.09 41.79 -46.68
C ASP A 56 -4.89 42.35 -45.26
N THR A 57 -3.79 43.08 -45.07
CA THR A 57 -3.47 43.93 -43.91
C THR A 57 -3.13 43.28 -42.56
N GLU A 58 -2.22 42.30 -42.57
CA GLU A 58 -1.02 42.55 -41.75
C GLU A 58 -0.25 43.70 -42.42
N ALA A 59 -0.48 44.92 -41.94
CA ALA A 59 0.22 46.10 -42.43
C ALA A 59 1.71 45.95 -42.11
N ASN A 60 2.52 45.63 -43.13
CA ASN A 60 3.98 45.55 -43.06
C ASN A 60 4.51 46.68 -42.17
N SER A 61 5.04 46.34 -40.98
CA SER A 61 5.48 47.35 -40.03
C SER A 61 6.49 48.26 -40.73
N PRO A 62 6.44 49.59 -40.57
CA PRO A 62 7.44 50.49 -41.14
C PRO A 62 8.89 50.10 -40.76
N LEU A 63 9.06 49.39 -39.64
CA LEU A 63 10.33 48.84 -39.14
C LEU A 63 10.83 47.58 -39.88
N ASP A 64 9.97 46.86 -40.60
CA ASP A 64 10.34 45.60 -41.25
C ASP A 64 10.76 45.79 -42.72
N ARG A 65 10.76 47.05 -43.20
CA ARG A 65 11.34 47.44 -44.50
C ARG A 65 12.85 47.23 -44.49
N LYS A 66 13.40 46.75 -45.61
CA LYS A 66 14.84 46.58 -45.79
C LYS A 66 15.51 47.86 -46.25
N VAL A 67 16.65 48.19 -45.65
CA VAL A 67 17.45 49.38 -45.95
C VAL A 67 18.92 49.01 -46.17
N SER A 68 19.63 49.85 -46.91
CA SER A 68 21.06 49.75 -47.11
C SER A 68 21.66 51.14 -47.02
N ILE A 69 22.47 51.37 -45.98
CA ILE A 69 22.99 52.69 -45.61
C ILE A 69 24.47 52.53 -45.23
N ARG A 70 25.31 53.44 -45.72
CA ARG A 70 26.72 53.53 -45.34
C ARG A 70 27.00 54.94 -44.82
N VAL A 71 27.46 55.03 -43.58
CA VAL A 71 27.84 56.28 -42.92
C VAL A 71 29.17 56.10 -42.18
N ALA A 72 29.99 57.14 -42.17
CA ALA A 72 31.26 57.17 -41.45
C ALA A 72 31.36 58.45 -40.62
N SER A 73 31.54 58.33 -39.31
CA SER A 73 31.66 59.44 -38.35
C SER A 73 30.51 60.46 -38.41
N VAL A 74 29.28 60.01 -38.68
CA VAL A 74 28.08 60.85 -38.78
C VAL A 74 27.35 60.92 -37.42
N PRO A 75 26.83 62.08 -36.96
CA PRO A 75 26.01 62.14 -35.76
C PRO A 75 24.79 61.20 -35.83
N ILE A 76 24.42 60.58 -34.71
CA ILE A 76 23.32 59.60 -34.70
C ILE A 76 21.98 60.22 -35.08
N ALA A 77 21.75 61.51 -34.78
CA ALA A 77 20.57 62.22 -35.24
C ALA A 77 20.45 62.29 -36.77
N THR A 78 21.55 62.58 -37.49
CA THR A 78 21.53 62.61 -38.95
C THR A 78 21.41 61.21 -39.57
N PHE A 79 21.87 60.16 -38.88
CA PHE A 79 21.60 58.77 -39.28
C PHE A 79 20.14 58.35 -39.04
N LEU A 80 19.56 58.68 -37.88
CA LEU A 80 18.14 58.43 -37.61
C LEU A 80 17.24 59.21 -38.57
N ASN A 81 17.69 60.39 -39.01
CA ASN A 81 17.00 61.19 -40.04
C ASN A 81 17.09 60.58 -41.46
N SER A 82 18.13 59.82 -41.78
CA SER A 82 18.18 59.08 -43.06
C SER A 82 17.29 57.83 -43.03
N ILE A 83 17.24 57.14 -41.89
CA ILE A 83 16.31 56.02 -41.67
C ILE A 83 14.85 56.49 -41.62
N SER A 84 14.53 57.60 -40.94
CA SER A 84 13.16 58.14 -40.87
C SER A 84 12.61 58.46 -42.27
N ALA A 85 13.41 59.12 -43.11
CA ALA A 85 13.07 59.44 -44.49
C ALA A 85 12.82 58.18 -45.34
N GLN A 86 13.64 57.13 -45.18
CA GLN A 86 13.51 55.89 -45.95
C GLN A 86 12.36 54.98 -45.44
N ALA A 87 12.14 54.96 -44.13
CA ALA A 87 11.16 54.09 -43.47
C ALA A 87 9.79 54.75 -43.24
N LYS A 88 9.66 56.07 -43.42
CA LYS A 88 8.46 56.87 -43.10
C LYS A 88 8.04 56.76 -41.63
N ILE A 89 8.99 56.90 -40.71
CA ILE A 89 8.79 56.85 -39.25
C ILE A 89 9.40 58.07 -38.59
N ASN A 90 8.83 58.55 -37.49
CA ASN A 90 9.35 59.71 -36.78
C ASN A 90 10.18 59.29 -35.55
N PHE A 91 11.33 59.93 -35.35
CA PHE A 91 12.14 59.76 -34.14
C PHE A 91 12.16 61.03 -33.30
N ILE A 92 12.08 60.86 -31.99
CA ILE A 92 12.22 61.92 -30.99
C ILE A 92 13.41 61.53 -30.11
N MET A 93 14.36 62.44 -29.92
CA MET A 93 15.62 62.20 -29.21
C MET A 93 16.05 63.48 -28.48
N SER A 94 16.66 63.34 -27.29
CA SER A 94 17.28 64.45 -26.58
C SER A 94 18.67 64.79 -27.15
N GLU A 95 19.05 66.07 -27.05
CA GLU A 95 20.33 66.58 -27.60
C GLU A 95 21.57 65.88 -27.03
N GLU A 96 21.50 65.40 -25.79
CA GLU A 96 22.53 64.57 -25.13
C GLU A 96 22.95 63.35 -25.98
N PHE A 97 21.98 62.74 -26.67
CA PHE A 97 22.24 61.56 -27.49
C PHE A 97 22.51 61.92 -28.96
N ALA A 98 21.92 63.01 -29.46
CA ALA A 98 22.00 63.44 -30.87
C ALA A 98 23.43 63.60 -31.41
N ASN A 99 24.35 64.07 -30.55
CA ASN A 99 25.74 64.37 -30.92
C ASN A 99 26.70 63.16 -30.91
N LYS A 100 26.23 61.96 -30.50
CA LYS A 100 27.05 60.74 -30.54
C LYS A 100 27.38 60.36 -31.99
N LYS A 101 28.67 60.18 -32.30
CA LYS A 101 29.12 59.81 -33.65
C LYS A 101 28.96 58.31 -33.92
N VAL A 102 28.57 57.99 -35.16
CA VAL A 102 28.28 56.65 -35.65
C VAL A 102 29.03 56.39 -36.95
N THR A 103 29.59 55.18 -37.06
CA THR A 103 30.09 54.59 -38.30
C THR A 103 29.39 53.25 -38.47
N ALA A 104 28.69 53.05 -39.59
CA ALA A 104 27.90 51.85 -39.86
C ALA A 104 27.82 51.60 -41.37
N SER A 105 27.94 50.32 -41.76
CA SER A 105 27.70 49.85 -43.12
C SER A 105 26.68 48.72 -43.09
N LEU A 106 25.43 49.03 -43.38
CA LEU A 106 24.31 48.11 -43.38
C LEU A 106 23.94 47.76 -44.83
N ASN A 107 23.84 46.47 -45.14
CA ASN A 107 23.44 45.95 -46.45
C ASN A 107 22.22 45.04 -46.27
N ASN A 108 21.09 45.35 -46.92
CA ASN A 108 19.89 44.49 -46.99
C ASN A 108 19.32 44.04 -45.61
N ILE A 109 19.43 44.90 -44.60
CA ILE A 109 19.00 44.65 -43.20
C ILE A 109 17.65 45.35 -42.95
N THR A 110 16.79 44.81 -42.07
CA THR A 110 15.53 45.49 -41.71
C THR A 110 15.78 46.74 -40.86
N VAL A 111 14.91 47.75 -40.95
CA VAL A 111 15.01 48.97 -40.13
C VAL A 111 15.04 48.65 -38.63
N ARG A 112 14.28 47.64 -38.19
CA ARG A 112 14.28 47.09 -36.82
C ARG A 112 15.67 46.64 -36.38
N GLU A 113 16.30 45.76 -37.14
CA GLU A 113 17.63 45.21 -36.85
C GLU A 113 18.72 46.30 -36.92
N ALA A 114 18.67 47.15 -37.94
CA ALA A 114 19.56 48.31 -38.11
C ALA A 114 19.54 49.23 -36.88
N LEU A 115 18.35 49.45 -36.32
CA LEU A 115 18.14 50.39 -35.24
C LEU A 115 18.44 49.78 -33.86
N ASP A 116 18.04 48.54 -33.57
CA ASP A 116 18.46 47.88 -32.31
C ASP A 116 19.98 47.68 -32.27
N THR A 117 20.61 47.17 -33.35
CA THR A 117 22.07 46.98 -33.36
C THR A 117 22.82 48.28 -33.11
N LEU A 118 22.42 49.38 -33.75
CA LEU A 118 23.09 50.67 -33.57
C LEU A 118 22.84 51.29 -32.19
N LEU A 119 21.57 51.35 -31.76
CA LEU A 119 21.23 51.94 -30.46
C LEU A 119 21.85 51.14 -29.31
N ARG A 120 21.90 49.81 -29.43
CA ARG A 120 22.56 48.91 -28.48
C ARG A 120 24.05 49.21 -28.31
N VAL A 121 24.79 49.48 -29.40
CA VAL A 121 26.22 49.90 -29.34
C VAL A 121 26.40 51.21 -28.56
N GLN A 122 25.43 52.12 -28.61
CA GLN A 122 25.50 53.44 -27.96
C GLN A 122 24.87 53.50 -26.57
N GLY A 123 24.43 52.35 -26.01
CA GLY A 123 23.75 52.28 -24.71
C GLY A 123 22.34 52.88 -24.72
N LEU A 124 21.67 52.88 -25.87
CA LEU A 124 20.34 53.43 -26.10
C LEU A 124 19.31 52.33 -26.38
N THR A 125 18.04 52.69 -26.27
CA THR A 125 16.88 51.90 -26.68
C THR A 125 15.81 52.83 -27.27
N TYR A 126 14.77 52.27 -27.87
CA TYR A 126 13.68 53.05 -28.48
C TYR A 126 12.32 52.49 -28.06
N GLN A 127 11.36 53.38 -27.85
CA GLN A 127 9.99 53.05 -27.45
C GLN A 127 8.99 53.77 -28.34
N ARG A 128 8.02 53.03 -28.89
CA ARG A 128 6.92 53.62 -29.67
C ARG A 128 5.96 54.37 -28.73
N ILE A 129 5.53 55.57 -29.12
CA ILE A 129 4.50 56.31 -28.39
C ILE A 129 3.15 56.21 -29.12
N GLY A 130 2.18 55.59 -28.45
CA GLY A 130 0.80 55.52 -28.91
C GLY A 130 0.61 54.68 -30.18
N LYS A 131 -0.40 55.08 -30.98
CA LYS A 131 -0.75 54.41 -32.26
C LYS A 131 0.00 54.97 -33.47
N SER A 132 0.74 56.07 -33.31
CA SER A 132 1.48 56.73 -34.38
C SER A 132 2.81 56.00 -34.67
N ASP A 133 3.41 56.26 -35.83
CA ASP A 133 4.75 55.77 -36.19
C ASP A 133 5.88 56.64 -35.59
N SER A 134 5.69 57.07 -34.34
CA SER A 134 6.62 57.92 -33.59
C SER A 134 7.31 57.12 -32.48
N TYR A 135 8.64 57.20 -32.46
CA TYR A 135 9.50 56.45 -31.53
C TYR A 135 10.40 57.41 -30.76
N VAL A 136 10.40 57.33 -29.43
CA VAL A 136 11.34 58.07 -28.57
C VAL A 136 12.57 57.21 -28.34
N VAL A 137 13.76 57.79 -28.50
CA VAL A 137 15.04 57.15 -28.13
C VAL A 137 15.42 57.56 -26.72
N THR A 138 15.61 56.59 -25.85
CA THR A 138 15.99 56.76 -24.44
C THR A 138 17.30 56.04 -24.12
N LYS A 139 17.92 56.36 -22.98
CA LYS A 139 19.04 55.57 -22.46
C LYS A 139 18.53 54.17 -22.09
N ARG A 140 19.26 53.13 -22.50
CA ARG A 140 18.97 51.74 -22.10
C ARG A 140 19.19 51.66 -20.58
N SER A 141 18.15 51.36 -19.81
CA SER A 141 18.34 51.04 -18.39
C SER A 141 19.20 49.78 -18.27
N SER A 142 20.10 49.76 -17.28
CA SER A 142 20.90 48.57 -16.95
C SER A 142 20.04 47.44 -16.36
N ASP A 143 18.84 47.75 -15.88
CA ASP A 143 17.94 46.86 -15.13
C ASP A 143 17.13 45.88 -15.98
N SER A 144 17.37 45.80 -17.28
CA SER A 144 16.64 44.84 -18.14
C SER A 144 17.57 44.26 -19.21
N PRO A 145 18.34 43.20 -18.87
CA PRO A 145 18.98 42.38 -19.89
C PRO A 145 17.91 41.82 -20.85
N ASN A 146 18.30 41.57 -22.11
CA ASN A 146 17.40 40.95 -23.09
C ASN A 146 17.10 39.49 -22.69
N THR A 147 16.10 39.28 -21.83
CA THR A 147 15.62 37.95 -21.48
C THR A 147 14.71 37.38 -22.57
N ILE A 148 14.78 36.07 -22.80
CA ILE A 148 13.84 35.32 -23.63
C ILE A 148 13.07 34.33 -22.76
N THR A 149 11.81 34.06 -23.11
CA THR A 149 10.99 33.04 -22.44
C THR A 149 10.89 31.80 -23.31
N LYS A 150 11.26 30.63 -22.78
CA LYS A 150 10.98 29.33 -23.39
C LYS A 150 10.01 28.52 -22.52
N VAL A 151 9.22 27.66 -23.17
CA VAL A 151 8.28 26.75 -22.52
C VAL A 151 8.72 25.32 -22.78
N TYR A 152 9.07 24.61 -21.72
CA TYR A 152 9.41 23.19 -21.73
C TYR A 152 8.21 22.36 -21.30
N THR A 153 8.10 21.15 -21.84
CA THR A 153 7.10 20.16 -21.40
C THR A 153 7.87 18.98 -20.85
N LEU A 154 7.61 18.61 -19.59
CA LEU A 154 8.26 17.49 -18.92
C LEU A 154 7.38 16.24 -19.08
N ASN A 155 8.01 15.10 -19.32
CA ASN A 155 7.32 13.85 -19.65
C ASN A 155 7.26 12.90 -18.46
N TYR A 156 8.30 12.89 -17.63
CA TYR A 156 8.47 11.93 -16.54
C TYR A 156 8.54 12.58 -15.15
N ILE A 157 8.94 13.85 -15.08
CA ILE A 157 8.92 14.64 -13.84
C ILE A 157 7.57 15.36 -13.71
N SER A 158 6.83 15.10 -12.63
CA SER A 158 5.58 15.80 -12.30
C SER A 158 5.84 17.10 -11.53
N LEU A 159 5.32 18.23 -12.02
CA LEU A 159 5.40 19.54 -11.35
C LEU A 159 4.30 19.76 -10.28
N GLN A 160 3.52 18.74 -9.95
CA GLN A 160 2.47 18.81 -8.92
C GLN A 160 3.09 18.87 -7.52
N GLY A 161 2.47 19.64 -6.62
CA GLY A 161 2.94 19.82 -5.23
C GLY A 161 3.88 21.01 -5.02
N SER A 162 4.54 21.49 -6.07
CA SER A 162 5.28 22.76 -6.01
C SER A 162 4.33 23.94 -6.22
N ASN A 163 3.96 24.63 -5.14
CA ASN A 163 3.35 25.96 -5.26
C ASN A 163 4.47 27.00 -5.32
N SER A 164 4.72 27.54 -6.51
CA SER A 164 5.65 28.65 -6.70
C SER A 164 5.07 29.98 -6.21
N THR A 165 4.79 30.07 -4.90
CA THR A 165 4.49 31.34 -4.23
C THR A 165 5.80 32.14 -4.17
N GLY A 166 5.99 32.99 -5.17
CA GLY A 166 7.18 33.84 -5.24
C GLY A 166 7.24 34.84 -4.10
N ASN A 167 8.03 34.55 -3.07
CA ASN A 167 8.66 35.59 -2.26
C ASN A 167 9.97 35.05 -1.64
N THR A 168 11.12 35.47 -2.19
CA THR A 168 12.43 35.22 -1.60
C THR A 168 12.62 36.12 -0.39
N ASN A 169 12.53 35.59 0.83
CA ASN A 169 13.11 36.20 2.02
C ASN A 169 13.43 35.15 3.09
N SER A 170 14.70 34.76 3.16
CA SER A 170 15.39 34.04 4.25
C SER A 170 14.84 32.67 4.71
N PRO A 171 15.72 31.70 5.06
CA PRO A 171 15.31 30.44 5.67
C PRO A 171 14.97 30.67 7.16
N GLN A 172 13.75 31.11 7.45
CA GLN A 172 13.21 31.14 8.80
C GLN A 172 12.19 30.01 8.99
N SER A 173 12.55 29.05 9.84
CA SER A 173 11.73 27.89 10.20
C SER A 173 10.49 28.29 11.01
N THR A 174 9.36 28.51 10.35
CA THR A 174 8.05 28.67 11.00
C THR A 174 7.42 27.33 11.38
N PHE A 175 8.11 26.57 12.23
CA PHE A 175 7.52 25.49 13.02
C PHE A 175 6.93 26.04 14.32
N ALA A 176 5.81 26.76 14.26
CA ALA A 176 4.95 27.05 15.41
C ALA A 176 3.61 27.68 14.98
N SER A 177 2.55 27.43 15.77
CA SER A 177 1.15 27.86 15.60
C SER A 177 0.44 27.28 14.36
N SER A 178 -0.77 26.70 14.46
CA SER A 178 -1.75 26.72 15.55
C SER A 178 -2.18 25.31 16.00
N LEU A 179 -1.96 24.99 17.28
CA LEU A 179 -2.67 23.92 18.00
C LEU A 179 -3.45 24.57 19.14
N ASN A 180 -4.73 24.81 18.93
CA ASN A 180 -5.67 25.09 20.02
C ASN A 180 -6.54 23.84 20.19
N VAL A 181 -6.10 22.94 21.08
CA VAL A 181 -6.79 21.67 21.36
C VAL A 181 -7.48 21.82 22.72
N ASN A 182 -8.80 21.77 22.71
CA ASN A 182 -9.63 21.75 23.91
C ASN A 182 -9.40 20.40 24.64
N PRO A 183 -9.13 20.34 25.97
CA PRO A 183 -8.69 19.09 26.61
C PRO A 183 -9.74 17.97 26.74
N ASN A 184 -11.00 18.27 26.43
CA ASN A 184 -12.10 17.30 26.41
C ASN A 184 -12.67 17.22 24.99
N GLU A 185 -12.21 16.26 24.19
CA GLU A 185 -13.02 15.33 23.36
C GLU A 185 -12.10 14.14 22.94
N GLN A 186 -12.70 13.14 22.32
CA GLN A 186 -12.39 11.71 22.40
C GLN A 186 -11.05 11.22 21.79
N ARG A 187 -10.65 10.02 22.23
CA ARG A 187 -9.35 9.35 21.97
C ARG A 187 -9.23 8.70 20.59
N SER A 188 -10.21 8.85 19.69
CA SER A 188 -10.34 8.15 18.41
C SER A 188 -9.48 8.71 17.27
N ASP A 189 -9.05 9.97 17.36
CA ASP A 189 -8.60 10.69 16.17
C ASP A 189 -7.07 10.65 15.96
N MET A 190 -6.34 10.04 16.91
CA MET A 190 -4.88 9.93 16.87
C MET A 190 -4.38 9.05 15.71
N GLU A 191 -5.18 8.08 15.27
CA GLU A 191 -4.82 7.14 14.21
C GLU A 191 -4.91 7.80 12.81
N ASN A 192 -5.91 8.65 12.58
CA ASN A 192 -6.05 9.46 11.36
C ASN A 192 -4.97 10.55 11.22
N LEU A 193 -4.43 11.08 12.32
CA LEU A 193 -3.37 12.11 12.26
C LEU A 193 -2.05 11.56 11.69
N ALA A 194 -1.70 10.31 11.96
CA ALA A 194 -0.48 9.69 11.44
C ALA A 194 -0.52 9.53 9.90
N GLU A 195 -1.71 9.26 9.36
CA GLU A 195 -1.92 9.07 7.92
C GLU A 195 -1.88 10.42 7.17
N MET A 196 -2.53 11.47 7.69
CA MET A 196 -2.53 12.81 7.08
C MET A 196 -1.14 13.50 7.11
N VAL A 197 -0.34 13.26 8.15
CA VAL A 197 1.04 13.79 8.25
C VAL A 197 2.00 13.05 7.30
N THR A 198 1.81 11.75 7.07
CA THR A 198 2.71 10.98 6.18
C THR A 198 2.40 11.16 4.70
N ASP A 199 1.16 11.45 4.29
CA ASP A 199 0.83 11.72 2.88
C ASP A 199 1.38 13.08 2.41
N SER A 200 1.32 14.10 3.29
CA SER A 200 1.86 15.45 3.00
C SER A 200 3.38 15.45 2.79
N ALA A 201 4.12 14.58 3.48
CA ALA A 201 5.57 14.43 3.32
C ALA A 201 5.97 13.62 2.06
N ARG A 202 5.10 12.73 1.57
CA ARG A 202 5.37 11.88 0.39
C ARG A 202 5.09 12.56 -0.96
N LYS A 203 4.28 13.62 -0.97
CA LYS A 203 3.71 14.20 -2.20
C LYS A 203 4.39 15.48 -2.70
N GLY A 204 5.50 15.91 -2.09
CA GLY A 204 6.13 17.22 -2.35
C GLY A 204 7.59 17.22 -2.81
N ALA A 205 8.40 16.20 -2.49
CA ALA A 205 9.86 16.29 -2.63
C ALA A 205 10.36 16.45 -4.08
N THR A 206 9.97 15.53 -4.98
CA THR A 206 10.54 15.44 -6.34
C THR A 206 10.36 16.73 -7.16
N GLY A 207 9.22 17.42 -6.99
CA GLY A 207 8.90 18.65 -7.71
C GLY A 207 9.57 19.90 -7.13
N SER A 208 9.82 19.95 -5.82
CA SER A 208 10.52 21.08 -5.19
C SER A 208 12.03 21.01 -5.39
N ASP A 209 12.62 19.83 -5.26
CA ASP A 209 14.06 19.62 -5.43
C ASP A 209 14.50 19.93 -6.87
N PHE A 210 13.68 19.54 -7.85
CA PHE A 210 13.90 19.86 -9.26
C PHE A 210 13.99 21.38 -9.54
N LEU A 211 13.14 22.19 -8.90
CA LEU A 211 13.17 23.63 -9.10
C LEU A 211 14.36 24.31 -8.43
N THR A 212 14.83 23.83 -7.27
CA THR A 212 16.03 24.42 -6.62
C THR A 212 17.29 24.17 -7.44
N ILE A 213 17.41 22.98 -8.06
CA ILE A 213 18.49 22.67 -9.01
C ILE A 213 18.47 23.64 -10.19
N ILE A 214 17.30 23.88 -10.81
CA ILE A 214 17.18 24.80 -11.94
C ILE A 214 17.49 26.25 -11.53
N GLN A 215 16.98 26.71 -10.38
CA GLN A 215 17.25 28.05 -9.85
C GLN A 215 18.75 28.30 -9.59
N SER A 216 19.52 27.26 -9.25
CA SER A 216 20.97 27.38 -9.01
C SER A 216 21.81 27.65 -10.27
N VAL A 217 21.26 27.36 -11.45
CA VAL A 217 21.92 27.52 -12.77
C VAL A 217 21.45 28.78 -13.50
N MET A 218 20.35 29.39 -13.04
CA MET A 218 19.76 30.59 -13.64
C MET A 218 20.47 31.89 -13.25
N SER A 219 20.26 32.94 -14.04
CA SER A 219 20.76 34.28 -13.74
C SER A 219 20.06 34.88 -12.52
N SER A 220 20.67 35.90 -11.90
CA SER A 220 20.03 36.69 -10.84
C SER A 220 18.74 37.40 -11.28
N GLN A 221 18.50 37.51 -12.59
CA GLN A 221 17.28 38.08 -13.18
C GLN A 221 16.31 37.02 -13.74
N GLY A 222 16.67 35.74 -13.61
CA GLY A 222 15.88 34.63 -14.14
C GLY A 222 14.57 34.43 -13.37
N LYS A 223 13.49 34.11 -14.11
CA LYS A 223 12.17 33.81 -13.54
C LYS A 223 11.66 32.46 -14.02
N ILE A 224 11.19 31.65 -13.09
CA ILE A 224 10.50 30.38 -13.36
C ILE A 224 9.02 30.55 -13.02
N ALA A 225 8.16 30.10 -13.92
CA ALA A 225 6.76 29.80 -13.63
C ALA A 225 6.46 28.35 -14.04
N ILE A 226 5.51 27.73 -13.35
CA ILE A 226 5.09 26.35 -13.59
C ILE A 226 3.59 26.30 -13.84
N ASP A 227 3.17 25.53 -14.84
CA ASP A 227 1.78 25.12 -15.02
C ASP A 227 1.65 23.63 -14.64
N PRO A 228 1.27 23.30 -13.40
CA PRO A 228 1.14 21.90 -12.96
C PRO A 228 -0.02 21.17 -13.63
N ARG A 229 -0.97 21.89 -14.27
CA ARG A 229 -2.10 21.30 -15.00
C ARG A 229 -1.68 20.80 -16.38
N THR A 230 -0.70 21.42 -17.02
CA THR A 230 -0.17 20.99 -18.33
C THR A 230 1.24 20.39 -18.27
N ASN A 231 1.80 20.26 -17.06
CA ASN A 231 3.17 19.82 -16.78
C ASN A 231 4.22 20.61 -17.58
N LYS A 232 4.03 21.93 -17.66
CA LYS A 232 4.92 22.85 -18.40
C LYS A 232 5.74 23.72 -17.45
N LEU A 233 7.02 23.81 -17.77
CA LEU A 233 7.98 24.70 -17.12
C LEU A 233 8.22 25.90 -18.03
N ILE A 234 7.91 27.10 -17.54
CA ILE A 234 8.08 28.36 -18.25
C ILE A 234 9.29 29.07 -17.65
N VAL A 235 10.39 29.17 -18.42
CA VAL A 235 11.64 29.79 -17.95
C VAL A 235 11.91 31.05 -18.74
N THR A 236 12.14 32.15 -18.03
CA THR A 236 12.51 33.46 -18.59
C THR A 236 13.89 33.84 -18.08
N ASP A 237 14.89 33.89 -18.95
CA ASP A 237 16.28 34.20 -18.58
C ASP A 237 17.07 34.75 -19.78
N ILE A 238 18.36 35.02 -19.60
CA ILE A 238 19.31 35.47 -20.63
C ILE A 238 19.56 34.33 -21.65
N PRO A 239 19.62 34.60 -22.97
CA PRO A 239 19.81 33.59 -24.02
C PRO A 239 21.04 32.67 -23.83
N GLU A 240 22.05 33.11 -23.09
CA GLU A 240 23.32 32.40 -22.86
C GLU A 240 23.19 31.18 -21.93
N ILE A 241 22.20 31.16 -21.03
CA ILE A 241 22.01 30.07 -20.04
C ILE A 241 21.19 28.90 -20.63
N PHE A 242 20.36 29.17 -21.65
CA PHE A 242 19.46 28.17 -22.22
C PHE A 242 20.12 26.86 -22.70
N PRO A 243 21.33 26.86 -23.33
CA PRO A 243 22.00 25.62 -23.69
C PRO A 243 22.39 24.76 -22.47
N GLN A 244 22.76 25.38 -21.35
CA GLN A 244 23.08 24.67 -20.11
C GLN A 244 21.80 24.10 -19.46
N LEU A 245 20.75 24.92 -19.41
CA LEU A 245 19.43 24.51 -18.94
C LEU A 245 18.87 23.33 -19.74
N GLU A 246 18.96 23.36 -21.07
CA GLU A 246 18.48 22.30 -21.95
C GLU A 246 19.21 20.98 -21.73
N ASN A 247 20.54 21.01 -21.54
CA ASN A 247 21.33 19.81 -21.22
C ASN A 247 20.92 19.21 -19.85
N ILE A 248 20.69 20.06 -18.84
CA ILE A 248 20.27 19.60 -17.50
C ILE A 248 18.85 19.03 -17.53
N LEU A 249 17.92 19.69 -18.24
CA LEU A 249 16.56 19.19 -18.41
C LEU A 249 16.54 17.83 -19.13
N ALA A 250 17.41 17.62 -20.13
CA ALA A 250 17.53 16.36 -20.85
C ALA A 250 18.09 15.19 -19.99
N GLU A 251 19.03 15.47 -19.08
CA GLU A 251 19.57 14.45 -18.16
C GLU A 251 18.62 14.15 -16.99
N LEU A 252 17.76 15.10 -16.61
CA LEU A 252 16.79 14.92 -15.51
C LEU A 252 15.46 14.30 -15.97
N ASP A 253 14.87 14.70 -17.09
CA ASP A 253 13.59 14.17 -17.60
C ASP A 253 13.79 12.84 -18.36
N ILE A 254 14.36 11.84 -17.66
CA ILE A 254 14.55 10.47 -18.16
C ILE A 254 13.44 9.53 -17.70
N LYS A 255 13.09 8.54 -18.53
CA LYS A 255 12.08 7.52 -18.24
C LYS A 255 12.47 6.71 -16.99
N PRO A 256 11.72 6.77 -15.87
CA PRO A 256 12.04 5.98 -14.68
C PRO A 256 11.78 4.49 -14.96
N PRO A 257 12.69 3.59 -14.55
CA PRO A 257 12.46 2.16 -14.71
C PRO A 257 11.30 1.70 -13.82
N GLN A 258 10.46 0.82 -14.37
CA GLN A 258 9.43 0.12 -13.62
C GLN A 258 9.99 -1.19 -13.07
N VAL A 259 9.54 -1.58 -11.88
CA VAL A 259 9.94 -2.83 -11.22
C VAL A 259 8.69 -3.61 -10.85
N LEU A 260 8.62 -4.85 -11.32
CA LEU A 260 7.72 -5.89 -10.82
C LEU A 260 8.38 -6.54 -9.60
N ILE A 261 7.71 -6.54 -8.46
CA ILE A 261 8.13 -7.26 -7.26
C ILE A 261 7.18 -8.44 -7.05
N GLU A 262 7.70 -9.66 -7.07
CA GLU A 262 7.02 -10.86 -6.58
C GLU A 262 7.59 -11.23 -5.21
N ALA A 263 6.74 -11.29 -4.18
CA ALA A 263 7.09 -11.94 -2.93
C ALA A 263 6.45 -13.33 -2.88
N GLN A 264 7.13 -14.29 -2.25
CA GLN A 264 6.61 -15.63 -2.02
C GLN A 264 6.82 -15.99 -0.55
N ILE A 265 5.72 -16.13 0.18
CA ILE A 265 5.70 -16.54 1.58
C ILE A 265 5.27 -18.00 1.62
N ILE A 266 6.13 -18.86 2.15
CA ILE A 266 5.84 -20.28 2.35
C ILE A 266 5.82 -20.55 3.84
N GLU A 267 4.74 -21.16 4.32
CA GLU A 267 4.66 -21.71 5.67
C GLU A 267 4.30 -23.19 5.57
N VAL A 268 5.03 -24.04 6.30
CA VAL A 268 4.77 -25.47 6.39
C VAL A 268 4.62 -25.83 7.87
N ASN A 269 3.41 -26.17 8.28
CA ASN A 269 3.14 -26.70 9.61
C ASN A 269 3.07 -28.23 9.54
N LYS A 270 3.90 -28.90 10.33
CA LYS A 270 3.96 -30.35 10.48
C LYS A 270 3.57 -30.70 11.90
N SER A 271 2.60 -31.60 12.05
CA SER A 271 2.20 -32.17 13.33
C SER A 271 2.39 -33.68 13.30
N SER A 272 3.01 -34.24 14.32
CA SER A 272 3.19 -35.69 14.48
C SER A 272 2.85 -36.08 15.91
N GLY A 273 1.84 -36.92 16.08
CA GLY A 273 1.47 -37.51 17.37
C GLY A 273 1.80 -38.99 17.40
N LEU A 274 2.39 -39.47 18.48
CA LEU A 274 2.54 -40.89 18.78
C LEU A 274 1.98 -41.15 20.18
N GLU A 275 0.89 -41.90 20.25
CA GLU A 275 0.34 -42.44 21.49
C GLU A 275 0.53 -43.95 21.49
N ILE A 276 1.19 -44.49 22.52
CA ILE A 276 1.37 -45.93 22.70
C ILE A 276 1.36 -46.33 24.19
N GLY A 277 0.61 -47.39 24.50
CA GLY A 277 0.64 -48.06 25.80
C GLY A 277 -0.71 -48.59 26.24
N LEU A 278 -0.79 -49.06 27.48
CA LEU A 278 -2.03 -49.57 28.07
C LEU A 278 -2.59 -48.56 29.07
N SER A 279 -3.87 -48.23 28.89
CA SER A 279 -4.65 -47.44 29.84
C SER A 279 -5.32 -48.39 30.82
N TYR A 280 -5.15 -48.12 32.12
CA TYR A 280 -5.69 -48.93 33.22
C TYR A 280 -6.75 -48.14 34.01
N GLY A 281 -7.87 -48.79 34.33
CA GLY A 281 -9.00 -48.20 35.06
C GLY A 281 -10.22 -47.90 34.17
N GLY A 282 -11.28 -47.38 34.78
CA GLY A 282 -12.54 -47.08 34.12
C GLY A 282 -12.53 -45.74 33.38
N THR A 283 -13.70 -45.26 32.97
CA THR A 283 -13.89 -43.95 32.31
C THR A 283 -13.24 -42.78 33.10
N ASP A 284 -13.25 -42.88 34.43
CA ASP A 284 -12.70 -41.87 35.35
C ASP A 284 -11.19 -42.04 35.64
N GLY A 285 -10.50 -43.01 35.01
CA GLY A 285 -9.11 -43.38 35.34
C GLY A 285 -8.93 -44.04 36.72
N THR A 286 -10.02 -44.35 37.42
CA THR A 286 -9.98 -45.05 38.70
C THR A 286 -9.77 -46.55 38.47
N ILE A 287 -8.70 -47.10 39.06
CA ILE A 287 -8.30 -48.51 38.94
C ILE A 287 -9.05 -49.38 39.97
N PHE A 288 -9.34 -48.79 41.13
CA PHE A 288 -10.15 -49.32 42.22
C PHE A 288 -10.79 -48.15 42.96
N LYS A 289 -11.97 -48.36 43.57
CA LYS A 289 -12.64 -47.37 44.43
C LYS A 289 -12.60 -47.87 45.88
N PHE A 290 -11.95 -47.12 46.76
CA PHE A 290 -11.95 -47.38 48.20
C PHE A 290 -13.00 -46.51 48.88
N THR A 291 -14.10 -47.13 49.30
CA THR A 291 -15.08 -46.48 50.17
C THR A 291 -14.64 -46.72 51.60
N GLY A 292 -14.07 -45.69 52.23
CA GLY A 292 -13.64 -45.74 53.63
C GLY A 292 -14.82 -45.91 54.60
N PRO A 293 -14.57 -46.44 55.82
CA PRO A 293 -15.63 -46.76 56.75
C PRO A 293 -16.28 -45.49 57.31
N ALA A 294 -17.55 -45.26 56.97
CA ALA A 294 -18.29 -44.10 57.44
C ALA A 294 -18.82 -44.37 58.87
N ARG A 295 -18.35 -43.56 59.82
CA ARG A 295 -18.90 -43.52 61.18
C ARG A 295 -20.13 -42.63 61.18
N GLY A 296 -21.28 -43.17 61.61
CA GLY A 296 -22.40 -42.34 62.01
C GLY A 296 -21.99 -41.50 63.21
N VAL A 297 -21.72 -40.21 62.99
CA VAL A 297 -21.55 -39.25 64.09
C VAL A 297 -22.95 -38.83 64.53
N ASP A 298 -23.52 -39.63 65.42
CA ASP A 298 -24.81 -39.36 66.04
C ASP A 298 -24.67 -38.27 67.09
N ILE A 299 -24.39 -37.05 66.62
CA ILE A 299 -24.60 -35.83 67.38
C ILE A 299 -25.83 -35.16 66.78
N ASP A 300 -26.99 -35.62 67.23
CA ASP A 300 -28.29 -35.05 66.88
C ASP A 300 -28.46 -33.68 67.58
N TYR A 301 -27.60 -32.72 67.20
CA TYR A 301 -27.68 -31.31 67.61
C TYR A 301 -28.89 -30.68 66.90
N VAL A 302 -30.07 -30.96 67.47
CA VAL A 302 -31.34 -30.25 67.31
C VAL A 302 -31.53 -29.63 65.92
N LYS A 303 -32.03 -30.43 64.97
CA LYS A 303 -32.57 -29.89 63.73
C LYS A 303 -33.77 -28.98 64.01
N GLY A 304 -33.49 -27.68 64.10
CA GLY A 304 -34.49 -26.62 63.92
C GLY A 304 -35.48 -26.43 65.05
N ASN A 305 -35.10 -25.65 66.06
CA ASN A 305 -35.91 -24.47 66.41
C ASN A 305 -35.07 -23.39 67.12
N GLY A 306 -34.57 -22.45 66.31
CA GLY A 306 -34.23 -21.08 66.70
C GLY A 306 -33.31 -20.83 67.90
N VAL A 307 -32.00 -20.72 67.65
CA VAL A 307 -31.17 -19.68 68.30
C VAL A 307 -30.48 -18.84 67.23
N SER A 308 -30.93 -17.60 67.10
CA SER A 308 -30.34 -16.62 66.18
C SER A 308 -28.98 -16.16 66.72
N GLY A 309 -27.92 -16.20 65.90
CA GLY A 309 -26.62 -15.60 66.23
C GLY A 309 -25.37 -16.43 65.94
N TRP A 310 -25.49 -17.74 65.74
CA TRP A 310 -24.34 -18.60 65.41
C TRP A 310 -24.49 -19.25 64.04
N GLY A 311 -23.64 -18.85 63.10
CA GLY A 311 -23.53 -19.47 61.78
C GLY A 311 -22.83 -20.82 61.86
N TYR A 312 -23.31 -21.79 61.08
CA TYR A 312 -22.71 -23.12 61.00
C TYR A 312 -21.28 -23.04 60.44
N ILE A 313 -20.31 -23.57 61.20
CA ILE A 313 -18.89 -23.59 60.81
C ILE A 313 -18.61 -24.66 59.74
N PHE A 314 -19.52 -25.61 59.54
CA PHE A 314 -19.47 -26.61 58.46
C PHE A 314 -20.85 -26.76 57.80
N PRO A 315 -21.00 -26.44 56.51
CA PRO A 315 -22.23 -26.74 55.78
C PRO A 315 -22.32 -28.25 55.46
N PRO A 316 -23.46 -28.91 55.68
CA PRO A 316 -23.64 -30.30 55.26
C PRO A 316 -23.74 -30.38 53.73
N ALA A 317 -23.12 -31.42 53.15
CA ALA A 317 -23.24 -31.69 51.72
C ALA A 317 -24.65 -32.24 51.41
N GLY A 318 -25.41 -31.53 50.57
CA GLY A 318 -26.55 -32.09 49.85
C GLY A 318 -27.91 -32.10 50.56
N THR A 319 -28.53 -30.92 50.70
CA THR A 319 -30.00 -30.81 50.76
C THR A 319 -30.51 -30.07 49.52
N GLY A 320 -30.52 -30.77 48.38
CA GLY A 320 -31.16 -30.33 47.14
C GLY A 320 -32.59 -30.86 47.08
N THR A 321 -33.57 -29.97 47.11
CA THR A 321 -35.00 -30.30 47.07
C THR A 321 -35.47 -30.72 45.68
N GLY A 322 -36.23 -31.83 45.58
CA GLY A 322 -37.30 -31.98 44.59
C GLY A 322 -37.34 -33.26 43.74
N GLY A 323 -38.54 -33.85 43.66
CA GLY A 323 -39.02 -34.55 42.46
C GLY A 323 -39.00 -36.08 42.44
N SER A 324 -40.05 -36.71 42.97
CA SER A 324 -40.38 -38.11 42.64
C SER A 324 -41.02 -38.21 41.25
N SER A 325 -40.60 -39.17 40.42
CA SER A 325 -41.40 -39.81 39.36
C SER A 325 -40.73 -41.11 38.92
N GLY A 326 -41.53 -42.14 38.63
CA GLY A 326 -41.06 -43.55 38.57
C GLY A 326 -40.56 -44.04 37.22
N GLY A 327 -39.90 -45.21 37.25
CA GLY A 327 -39.41 -45.95 36.09
C GLY A 327 -38.67 -47.21 36.53
N ASP A 328 -39.39 -48.32 36.69
CA ASP A 328 -38.83 -49.62 37.07
C ASP A 328 -38.26 -50.36 35.85
N SER A 329 -37.05 -50.93 35.98
CA SER A 329 -36.55 -52.13 35.28
C SER A 329 -35.03 -52.30 35.47
N GLY A 330 -34.58 -53.39 36.10
CA GLY A 330 -33.19 -53.85 36.04
C GLY A 330 -32.60 -54.25 37.39
N GLY A 331 -32.61 -55.56 37.70
CA GLY A 331 -32.20 -56.07 39.01
C GLY A 331 -30.72 -55.86 39.32
N GLY A 332 -30.44 -55.15 40.41
CA GLY A 332 -29.17 -55.16 41.14
C GLY A 332 -29.48 -55.11 42.63
N SER A 333 -29.00 -56.08 43.40
CA SER A 333 -29.32 -56.22 44.83
C SER A 333 -28.63 -55.13 45.67
N THR A 334 -29.27 -53.97 45.79
CA THR A 334 -28.99 -53.01 46.87
C THR A 334 -29.95 -53.26 48.01
N ASP A 335 -29.44 -53.73 49.16
CA ASP A 335 -30.21 -53.90 50.39
C ASP A 335 -30.69 -52.53 50.92
N GLY A 336 -31.83 -52.09 50.39
CA GLY A 336 -32.60 -50.96 50.88
C GLY A 336 -33.36 -51.32 52.14
N SER A 337 -32.65 -51.67 53.21
CA SER A 337 -33.27 -51.77 54.53
C SER A 337 -33.58 -50.37 55.04
N GLY A 338 -34.87 -50.01 55.01
CA GLY A 338 -35.40 -48.82 55.67
C GLY A 338 -35.34 -48.96 57.19
N GLY A 339 -34.13 -48.84 57.74
CA GLY A 339 -33.84 -48.92 59.17
C GLY A 339 -32.97 -47.74 59.59
N ASN A 340 -33.40 -47.02 60.63
CA ASN A 340 -32.62 -45.97 61.27
C ASN A 340 -31.51 -46.63 62.13
N SER A 341 -30.51 -47.20 61.46
CA SER A 341 -29.46 -48.01 62.05
C SER A 341 -28.10 -47.34 61.87
N ASN A 342 -27.53 -46.88 62.99
CA ASN A 342 -26.10 -46.55 63.13
C ASN A 342 -25.23 -47.83 63.05
N SER A 343 -25.34 -48.57 61.96
CA SER A 343 -24.39 -49.60 61.61
C SER A 343 -23.17 -48.92 60.97
N PRO A 344 -21.94 -49.23 61.41
CA PRO A 344 -20.76 -48.75 60.70
C PRO A 344 -20.85 -49.24 59.26
N LYS A 345 -20.73 -48.33 58.28
CA LYS A 345 -20.61 -48.77 56.89
C LYS A 345 -19.22 -49.35 56.73
N ASP A 346 -19.14 -50.66 56.47
CA ASP A 346 -17.88 -51.35 56.27
C ASP A 346 -17.08 -50.76 55.10
N ALA A 347 -15.77 -50.93 55.16
CA ALA A 347 -14.87 -50.43 54.14
C ALA A 347 -14.85 -51.42 52.95
N PHE A 348 -15.35 -50.98 51.79
CA PHE A 348 -15.38 -51.80 50.59
C PHE A 348 -14.31 -51.33 49.58
N LEU A 349 -13.58 -52.30 49.04
CA LEU A 349 -12.69 -52.14 47.89
C LEU A 349 -13.42 -52.65 46.64
N ASP A 350 -13.83 -51.73 45.78
CA ASP A 350 -14.53 -52.05 44.54
C ASP A 350 -13.55 -52.05 43.34
N PHE A 351 -13.56 -53.15 42.59
CA PHE A 351 -12.80 -53.37 41.36
C PHE A 351 -13.68 -53.40 40.10
N SER A 352 -14.99 -53.13 40.20
CA SER A 352 -15.93 -53.10 39.08
C SER A 352 -15.52 -52.16 37.93
N SER A 353 -14.76 -51.12 38.27
CA SER A 353 -14.20 -50.14 37.33
C SER A 353 -12.88 -50.55 36.67
N PHE A 354 -12.34 -51.73 36.97
CA PHE A 354 -11.08 -52.17 36.37
C PHE A 354 -11.26 -52.53 34.88
N SER A 355 -10.66 -51.73 33.99
CA SER A 355 -10.57 -52.01 32.56
C SER A 355 -9.13 -51.84 32.05
N ILE A 356 -8.80 -52.52 30.96
CA ILE A 356 -7.52 -52.40 30.26
C ILE A 356 -7.80 -52.08 28.80
N VAL A 357 -7.23 -50.99 28.28
CA VAL A 357 -7.38 -50.58 26.87
C VAL A 357 -6.01 -50.34 26.26
N LEU A 358 -5.67 -51.08 25.20
CA LEU A 358 -4.49 -50.83 24.39
C LEU A 358 -4.75 -49.60 23.51
N LYS A 359 -3.93 -48.56 23.68
CA LYS A 359 -3.90 -47.40 22.81
C LYS A 359 -2.64 -47.43 21.97
N SER A 360 -2.81 -47.30 20.65
CA SER A 360 -1.73 -47.26 19.67
C SER A 360 -2.19 -46.42 18.49
N LEU A 361 -1.73 -45.17 18.42
CA LEU A 361 -2.09 -44.23 17.37
C LEU A 361 -0.86 -43.43 16.94
N LEU A 362 -0.56 -43.46 15.65
CA LEU A 362 0.41 -42.57 15.01
C LEU A 362 -0.36 -41.60 14.11
N THR A 363 -0.40 -40.32 14.48
CA THR A 363 -0.95 -39.25 13.64
C THR A 363 0.18 -38.50 12.94
N ARG A 364 -0.08 -38.10 11.69
CA ARG A 364 0.79 -37.19 10.92
C ARG A 364 -0.10 -36.23 10.14
N GLY A 365 0.10 -34.93 10.35
CA GLY A 365 -0.51 -33.86 9.58
C GLY A 365 0.57 -32.97 8.97
N GLU A 366 0.36 -32.55 7.72
CA GLU A 366 1.16 -31.51 7.08
C GLU A 366 0.22 -30.52 6.41
N ALA A 367 0.35 -29.24 6.76
CA ALA A 367 -0.37 -28.14 6.15
C ALA A 367 0.62 -27.17 5.53
N LYS A 368 0.40 -26.81 4.26
CA LYS A 368 1.27 -25.91 3.51
C LYS A 368 0.49 -24.68 3.03
N TYR A 369 0.97 -23.51 3.40
CA TYR A 369 0.50 -22.22 2.93
C TYR A 369 1.50 -21.62 1.93
N LEU A 370 0.98 -20.94 0.91
CA LEU A 370 1.76 -20.31 -0.16
C LEU A 370 1.09 -19.01 -0.60
N GLY A 371 1.59 -17.88 -0.10
CA GLY A 371 1.21 -16.54 -0.60
C GLY A 371 2.16 -16.09 -1.71
N LYS A 372 1.62 -15.60 -2.84
CA LYS A 372 2.40 -15.03 -3.96
C LYS A 372 1.87 -13.64 -4.42
N PRO A 373 1.91 -12.61 -3.56
CA PRO A 373 1.55 -11.25 -3.95
C PRO A 373 2.56 -10.69 -4.97
N LYS A 374 2.04 -9.96 -5.96
CA LYS A 374 2.83 -9.28 -6.98
C LYS A 374 2.38 -7.83 -7.10
N VAL A 375 3.31 -6.91 -7.26
CA VAL A 375 3.03 -5.48 -7.44
C VAL A 375 4.04 -4.87 -8.40
N VAL A 376 3.59 -3.93 -9.23
CA VAL A 376 4.46 -3.13 -10.12
C VAL A 376 4.50 -1.71 -9.60
N THR A 377 5.68 -1.09 -9.56
CA THR A 377 5.83 0.33 -9.21
C THR A 377 7.02 0.95 -9.95
N ILE A 378 7.04 2.27 -10.03
CA ILE A 378 8.18 3.04 -10.55
C ILE A 378 9.30 3.12 -9.51
N ASN A 379 10.52 3.41 -9.98
CA ASN A 379 11.67 3.67 -9.14
C ASN A 379 11.38 4.71 -8.03
N ASN A 380 11.83 4.43 -6.80
CA ASN A 380 11.64 5.22 -5.58
C ASN A 380 10.20 5.43 -5.09
N GLN A 381 9.17 4.88 -5.76
CA GLN A 381 7.77 5.03 -5.34
C GLN A 381 7.30 3.84 -4.49
N PRO A 382 6.80 4.07 -3.26
CA PRO A 382 6.21 3.01 -2.45
C PRO A 382 4.94 2.46 -3.11
N ALA A 383 4.76 1.15 -3.07
CA ALA A 383 3.53 0.47 -3.45
C ALA A 383 3.13 -0.54 -2.37
N VAL A 384 1.81 -0.76 -2.27
CA VAL A 384 1.19 -1.68 -1.32
C VAL A 384 0.23 -2.58 -2.09
N ILE A 385 0.26 -3.88 -1.80
CA ILE A 385 -0.72 -4.85 -2.29
C ILE A 385 -1.23 -5.67 -1.09
N GLU A 386 -2.55 -5.75 -0.97
CA GLU A 386 -3.22 -6.40 0.17
C GLU A 386 -4.25 -7.43 -0.28
N SER A 387 -4.38 -8.50 0.50
CA SER A 387 -5.39 -9.54 0.35
C SER A 387 -5.87 -9.91 1.75
N THR A 388 -6.90 -9.19 2.20
CA THR A 388 -7.38 -9.17 3.59
C THR A 388 -8.85 -9.56 3.70
N ARG A 389 -9.28 -9.91 4.92
CA ARG A 389 -10.67 -10.18 5.28
C ARG A 389 -10.92 -9.82 6.75
N ASP A 390 -12.13 -9.39 7.08
CA ASP A 390 -12.48 -9.02 8.45
C ASP A 390 -12.99 -10.22 9.24
N ALA A 391 -12.09 -10.86 9.98
CA ALA A 391 -12.42 -11.99 10.83
C ALA A 391 -13.08 -11.52 12.14
N ALA A 392 -14.09 -12.26 12.61
CA ALA A 392 -14.60 -12.10 13.96
C ALA A 392 -13.60 -12.73 14.95
N VAL A 393 -13.11 -11.94 15.90
CA VAL A 393 -12.11 -12.35 16.89
C VAL A 393 -12.70 -12.53 18.29
N GLY A 394 -13.83 -11.90 18.58
CA GLY A 394 -14.55 -12.11 19.83
C GLY A 394 -15.95 -11.50 19.80
N PHE A 395 -16.60 -11.47 20.96
CA PHE A 395 -17.88 -10.81 21.17
C PHE A 395 -17.77 -9.83 22.34
N ALA A 396 -18.04 -8.57 22.08
CA ALA A 396 -18.22 -7.57 23.13
C ALA A 396 -19.65 -7.69 23.68
N SER A 397 -19.78 -8.20 24.91
CA SER A 397 -21.06 -8.25 25.62
C SER A 397 -21.29 -6.96 26.41
N ASN A 398 -22.27 -6.16 25.97
CA ASN A 398 -22.74 -5.03 26.75
C ASN A 398 -23.90 -5.50 27.65
N LEU A 399 -23.67 -5.49 28.96
CA LEU A 399 -24.69 -5.80 29.96
C LEU A 399 -25.46 -4.51 30.31
N SER A 400 -26.60 -4.28 29.65
CA SER A 400 -27.49 -3.18 30.00
C SER A 400 -28.61 -3.69 30.91
N GLY A 401 -28.57 -3.26 32.18
CA GLY A 401 -29.54 -3.64 33.19
C GLY A 401 -29.57 -2.64 34.33
N ASN A 402 -30.67 -1.90 34.45
CA ASN A 402 -30.94 -1.09 35.64
C ASN A 402 -31.41 -2.04 36.76
N THR A 403 -31.01 -1.80 38.01
CA THR A 403 -31.26 -2.71 39.15
C THR A 403 -32.74 -3.08 39.27
N GLY A 404 -33.08 -4.35 38.99
CA GLY A 404 -34.43 -4.90 39.17
C GLY A 404 -35.14 -5.42 37.91
N SER A 405 -34.53 -5.39 36.72
CA SER A 405 -35.12 -5.95 35.48
C SER A 405 -34.18 -6.93 34.77
N THR A 406 -34.75 -7.80 33.92
CA THR A 406 -34.03 -8.80 33.13
C THR A 406 -32.92 -8.16 32.29
N ASN A 407 -31.67 -8.58 32.54
CA ASN A 407 -30.51 -8.08 31.81
C ASN A 407 -30.61 -8.40 30.31
N VAL A 408 -30.57 -7.37 29.47
CA VAL A 408 -30.47 -7.56 28.01
C VAL A 408 -28.99 -7.63 27.65
N VAL A 409 -28.52 -8.82 27.30
CA VAL A 409 -27.14 -9.04 26.84
C VAL A 409 -27.09 -8.80 25.34
N SER A 410 -26.56 -7.64 24.93
CA SER A 410 -26.24 -7.39 23.53
C SER A 410 -24.81 -7.85 23.24
N GLN A 411 -24.64 -8.76 22.28
CA GLN A 411 -23.34 -9.27 21.84
C GLN A 411 -23.01 -8.72 20.45
N THR A 412 -21.98 -7.88 20.35
CA THR A 412 -21.47 -7.37 19.08
C THR A 412 -20.17 -8.09 18.74
N ALA A 413 -20.04 -8.63 17.53
CA ALA A 413 -18.82 -9.29 17.10
C ALA A 413 -17.68 -8.28 16.91
N GLU A 414 -16.59 -8.43 17.65
CA GLU A 414 -15.35 -7.69 17.44
C GLU A 414 -14.68 -8.20 16.15
N ARG A 415 -14.35 -7.28 15.25
CA ARG A 415 -13.79 -7.59 13.92
C ARG A 415 -12.36 -7.08 13.82
N LYS A 416 -11.49 -7.91 13.25
CA LYS A 416 -10.11 -7.53 12.96
C LYS A 416 -9.73 -8.00 11.55
N THR A 417 -9.19 -7.07 10.78
CA THR A 417 -8.69 -7.32 9.44
C THR A 417 -7.47 -8.23 9.52
N VAL A 418 -7.54 -9.39 8.86
CA VAL A 418 -6.45 -10.37 8.79
C VAL A 418 -6.23 -10.81 7.34
N GLY A 419 -4.99 -11.11 6.98
CA GLY A 419 -4.61 -11.53 5.65
C GLY A 419 -3.17 -11.17 5.32
N LEU A 420 -2.90 -10.96 4.04
CA LEU A 420 -1.57 -10.70 3.52
C LEU A 420 -1.43 -9.27 3.02
N THR A 421 -0.48 -8.52 3.57
CA THR A 421 -0.05 -7.20 3.11
C THR A 421 1.40 -7.28 2.66
N LEU A 422 1.72 -6.73 1.51
CA LEU A 422 3.09 -6.49 1.06
C LEU A 422 3.23 -5.00 0.73
N LYS A 423 4.07 -4.31 1.49
CA LYS A 423 4.50 -2.94 1.20
C LYS A 423 5.96 -2.97 0.73
N VAL A 424 6.28 -2.25 -0.34
CA VAL A 424 7.61 -2.24 -0.95
C VAL A 424 7.95 -0.90 -1.59
N THR A 425 9.21 -0.48 -1.45
CA THR A 425 9.79 0.66 -2.19
C THR A 425 11.07 0.19 -2.89
N PRO A 426 11.13 0.15 -4.23
CA PRO A 426 12.33 -0.20 -4.97
C PRO A 426 13.21 1.01 -5.30
N GLN A 427 14.51 0.78 -5.38
CA GLN A 427 15.51 1.71 -5.88
C GLN A 427 16.44 0.97 -6.85
N VAL A 428 16.37 1.31 -8.14
CA VAL A 428 17.18 0.72 -9.21
C VAL A 428 18.51 1.47 -9.33
N ASN A 429 19.62 0.71 -9.30
CA ASN A 429 20.98 1.21 -9.49
C ASN A 429 21.44 1.03 -10.95
N LYS A 430 22.40 1.84 -11.40
CA LYS A 430 22.96 1.78 -12.78
C LYS A 430 23.56 0.40 -13.15
N GLU A 431 23.96 -0.40 -12.17
CA GLU A 431 24.51 -1.76 -12.35
C GLU A 431 23.43 -2.87 -12.49
N GLY A 432 22.13 -2.53 -12.50
CA GLY A 432 21.05 -3.52 -12.56
C GLY A 432 20.77 -4.25 -11.23
N TYR A 433 21.35 -3.75 -10.13
CA TYR A 433 20.93 -4.11 -8.76
C TYR A 433 19.76 -3.25 -8.32
N ILE A 434 18.82 -3.86 -7.61
CA ILE A 434 17.61 -3.25 -7.10
C ILE A 434 17.70 -3.35 -5.58
N THR A 435 17.82 -2.19 -4.91
CA THR A 435 17.64 -2.10 -3.47
C THR A 435 16.15 -2.04 -3.18
N LEU A 436 15.66 -2.83 -2.24
CA LEU A 436 14.25 -2.93 -1.90
C LEU A 436 14.11 -2.71 -0.39
N LEU A 437 13.30 -1.73 0.01
CA LEU A 437 12.72 -1.69 1.34
C LEU A 437 11.42 -2.51 1.29
N ILE A 438 11.33 -3.60 2.05
CA ILE A 438 10.23 -4.57 1.95
C ILE A 438 9.67 -4.86 3.33
N GLU A 439 8.34 -4.76 3.44
CA GLU A 439 7.56 -4.99 4.64
C GLU A 439 6.42 -5.98 4.32
N PRO A 440 6.72 -7.30 4.25
CA PRO A 440 5.68 -8.33 4.19
C PRO A 440 5.06 -8.55 5.57
N SER A 441 3.74 -8.65 5.63
CA SER A 441 2.97 -8.95 6.84
C SER A 441 1.88 -9.98 6.51
N TYR A 442 1.85 -11.10 7.23
CA TYR A 442 0.84 -12.14 7.11
C TYR A 442 0.17 -12.37 8.47
N SER A 443 -1.16 -12.24 8.48
CA SER A 443 -1.98 -12.48 9.66
C SER A 443 -3.08 -13.50 9.40
N SER A 444 -3.36 -14.30 10.43
CA SER A 444 -4.40 -15.33 10.44
C SER A 444 -5.12 -15.34 11.79
N VAL A 445 -6.23 -16.07 11.86
CA VAL A 445 -6.97 -16.31 13.11
C VAL A 445 -6.82 -17.77 13.52
N ALA A 446 -6.53 -17.99 14.80
CA ALA A 446 -6.52 -19.30 15.45
C ALA A 446 -7.61 -19.37 16.53
N ASN A 447 -7.98 -20.57 16.99
CA ASN A 447 -8.88 -20.68 18.14
C ASN A 447 -8.17 -20.16 19.40
N SER A 448 -8.85 -19.36 20.21
CA SER A 448 -8.26 -18.90 21.48
C SER A 448 -8.16 -20.06 22.47
N ALA A 449 -7.09 -20.08 23.26
CA ALA A 449 -6.91 -21.06 24.34
C ALA A 449 -7.63 -20.66 25.64
N VAL A 450 -8.17 -19.44 25.73
CA VAL A 450 -8.66 -18.83 26.97
C VAL A 450 -10.18 -18.80 27.07
N SER A 451 -10.90 -18.73 25.94
CA SER A 451 -12.37 -18.66 25.90
C SER A 451 -12.91 -19.42 24.70
N ASP A 452 -13.95 -20.23 24.90
CA ASP A 452 -14.64 -20.88 23.80
C ASP A 452 -15.39 -19.83 22.94
N GLY A 453 -15.39 -20.02 21.63
CA GLY A 453 -15.97 -19.10 20.66
C GLY A 453 -15.12 -17.89 20.22
N THR A 454 -14.04 -17.51 20.92
CA THR A 454 -13.14 -16.42 20.50
C THR A 454 -11.98 -16.92 19.61
N LYS A 455 -11.34 -15.99 18.88
CA LYS A 455 -10.20 -16.26 17.99
C LYS A 455 -9.04 -15.31 18.29
N ASP A 456 -7.85 -15.85 18.48
CA ASP A 456 -6.62 -15.06 18.61
C ASP A 456 -6.07 -14.70 17.22
N THR A 457 -5.61 -13.47 17.03
CA THR A 457 -4.90 -13.09 15.79
C THR A 457 -3.42 -13.43 15.88
N LEU A 458 -2.95 -14.31 15.00
CA LEU A 458 -1.54 -14.59 14.80
C LEU A 458 -1.01 -13.68 13.69
N ASN A 459 0.04 -12.90 13.96
CA ASN A 459 0.67 -12.03 12.96
C ASN A 459 2.15 -12.38 12.78
N ARG A 460 2.62 -12.34 11.54
CA ARG A 460 4.00 -12.63 11.15
C ARG A 460 4.46 -11.61 10.13
N SER A 461 5.41 -10.76 10.49
CA SER A 461 5.93 -9.72 9.61
C SER A 461 7.46 -9.72 9.58
N ALA A 462 8.01 -9.10 8.55
CA ALA A 462 9.41 -8.70 8.46
C ALA A 462 9.49 -7.24 7.98
N SER A 463 10.57 -6.55 8.29
CA SER A 463 10.94 -5.29 7.65
C SER A 463 12.43 -5.34 7.36
N THR A 464 12.80 -5.24 6.09
CA THR A 464 14.19 -5.43 5.64
C THR A 464 14.52 -4.50 4.48
N LEU A 465 15.77 -4.00 4.45
CA LEU A 465 16.37 -3.34 3.31
C LEU A 465 17.37 -4.31 2.66
N VAL A 466 17.06 -4.80 1.46
CA VAL A 466 17.88 -5.82 0.77
C VAL A 466 18.27 -5.35 -0.62
N ARG A 467 19.46 -5.71 -1.10
CA ARG A 467 19.90 -5.44 -2.48
C ARG A 467 19.98 -6.75 -3.26
N VAL A 468 19.24 -6.82 -4.37
CA VAL A 468 19.07 -8.03 -5.19
C VAL A 468 19.37 -7.70 -6.65
N LYS A 469 19.90 -8.64 -7.43
CA LYS A 469 20.09 -8.45 -8.87
C LYS A 469 18.76 -8.63 -9.61
N ASN A 470 18.56 -7.90 -10.70
CA ASN A 470 17.40 -8.07 -11.58
C ASN A 470 17.13 -9.56 -11.92
N GLY A 471 15.89 -10.01 -11.68
CA GLY A 471 15.41 -11.36 -11.96
C GLY A 471 15.90 -12.46 -11.00
N GLN A 472 16.69 -12.13 -9.98
CA GLN A 472 17.16 -13.11 -8.99
C GLN A 472 16.25 -13.14 -7.75
N THR A 473 16.03 -14.33 -7.20
CA THR A 473 15.31 -14.51 -5.95
C THR A 473 16.27 -14.44 -4.77
N VAL A 474 15.93 -13.66 -3.75
CA VAL A 474 16.61 -13.64 -2.44
C VAL A 474 15.69 -14.22 -1.36
N VAL A 475 16.28 -14.84 -0.34
CA VAL A 475 15.58 -15.18 0.91
C VAL A 475 15.71 -13.98 1.85
N LEU A 476 14.58 -13.37 2.25
CA LEU A 476 14.58 -12.27 3.24
C LEU A 476 14.82 -12.78 4.66
N GLY A 477 14.33 -13.98 4.94
CA GLY A 477 14.47 -14.63 6.24
C GLY A 477 13.54 -15.84 6.36
N GLY A 478 13.62 -16.50 7.50
CA GLY A 478 12.74 -17.58 7.88
C GLY A 478 12.68 -17.77 9.39
N LEU A 479 11.66 -18.49 9.84
CA LEU A 479 11.42 -18.83 11.24
C LEU A 479 11.12 -20.32 11.33
N LEU A 480 11.92 -21.04 12.11
CA LEU A 480 11.67 -22.42 12.51
C LEU A 480 11.20 -22.41 13.97
N SER A 481 9.99 -22.93 14.22
CA SER A 481 9.48 -23.17 15.57
C SER A 481 9.20 -24.65 15.73
N SER A 482 9.81 -25.30 16.72
CA SER A 482 9.54 -26.70 17.08
C SER A 482 9.09 -26.77 18.52
N ARG A 483 7.92 -27.36 18.75
CA ARG A 483 7.34 -27.64 20.06
C ARG A 483 7.18 -29.15 20.20
N GLU A 484 7.62 -29.70 21.32
CA GLU A 484 7.49 -31.12 21.63
C GLU A 484 6.88 -31.24 23.04
N ILE A 485 5.81 -32.02 23.14
CA ILE A 485 5.06 -32.28 24.37
C ILE A 485 5.13 -33.78 24.61
N LEU A 486 5.74 -34.16 25.73
CA LEU A 486 5.83 -35.55 26.20
C LEU A 486 4.92 -35.69 27.43
N GLU A 487 3.96 -36.60 27.35
CA GLU A 487 3.07 -36.95 28.45
C GLU A 487 3.21 -38.44 28.75
N ASP A 488 3.90 -38.75 29.86
CA ASP A 488 4.09 -40.11 30.36
C ASP A 488 3.14 -40.37 31.54
N ARG A 489 2.12 -41.21 31.31
CA ARG A 489 1.26 -41.75 32.36
C ARG A 489 1.74 -43.15 32.73
N LYS A 490 1.84 -43.46 34.03
CA LYS A 490 2.25 -44.79 34.50
C LYS A 490 1.52 -45.20 35.77
N VAL A 491 1.33 -46.50 35.94
CA VAL A 491 0.88 -47.07 37.22
C VAL A 491 2.04 -46.97 38.23
N PRO A 492 1.84 -46.39 39.43
CA PRO A 492 2.90 -46.34 40.44
C PRO A 492 3.38 -47.75 40.82
N LEU A 493 4.66 -47.88 41.17
CA LEU A 493 5.39 -49.14 41.38
C LEU A 493 5.55 -49.99 40.10
N LEU A 494 4.45 -50.38 39.43
CA LEU A 494 4.50 -51.33 38.31
C LEU A 494 5.14 -50.76 37.04
N GLY A 495 4.95 -49.45 36.77
CA GLY A 495 5.54 -48.77 35.62
C GLY A 495 7.07 -48.61 35.67
N ASP A 496 7.68 -48.78 36.86
CA ASP A 496 9.12 -48.59 37.07
C ASP A 496 9.92 -49.91 37.09
N ILE A 497 9.26 -51.06 36.89
CA ILE A 497 9.93 -52.37 36.88
C ILE A 497 10.70 -52.53 35.56
N PRO A 498 12.01 -52.87 35.57
CA PRO A 498 12.76 -53.14 34.35
C PRO A 498 12.17 -54.34 33.57
N LEU A 499 12.36 -54.35 32.25
CA LEU A 499 11.74 -55.25 31.26
C LEU A 499 10.21 -55.19 31.09
N ILE A 500 9.41 -55.04 32.15
CA ILE A 500 7.93 -55.12 32.06
C ILE A 500 7.19 -53.79 32.29
N GLY A 501 7.86 -52.76 32.82
CA GLY A 501 7.24 -51.46 33.14
C GLY A 501 6.62 -50.76 31.94
N TRP A 502 7.12 -51.00 30.72
CA TRP A 502 6.54 -50.46 29.48
C TRP A 502 5.07 -50.87 29.27
N LEU A 503 4.68 -52.05 29.77
CA LEU A 503 3.30 -52.53 29.71
C LEU A 503 2.40 -51.69 30.62
N PHE A 504 2.93 -51.21 31.75
CA PHE A 504 2.22 -50.41 32.75
C PHE A 504 2.39 -48.88 32.56
N THR A 505 2.80 -48.47 31.35
CA THR A 505 2.97 -47.07 30.93
C THR A 505 2.17 -46.76 29.67
N GLN A 506 1.71 -45.52 29.55
CA GLN A 506 1.13 -44.92 28.36
C GLN A 506 1.91 -43.63 28.07
N ARG A 507 2.59 -43.61 26.92
CA ARG A 507 3.37 -42.46 26.44
C ARG A 507 2.62 -41.79 25.30
N SER A 508 2.41 -40.48 25.42
CA SER A 508 1.97 -39.60 24.34
C SER A 508 3.09 -38.63 23.99
N THR A 509 3.38 -38.51 22.71
CA THR A 509 4.41 -37.61 22.16
C THR A 509 3.80 -36.80 21.04
N THR A 510 3.56 -35.52 21.27
CA THR A 510 3.05 -34.58 20.27
C THR A 510 4.16 -33.62 19.87
N LYS A 511 4.55 -33.66 18.60
CA LYS A 511 5.57 -32.78 18.02
C LYS A 511 4.96 -31.92 16.93
N GLU A 512 5.05 -30.61 17.11
CA GLU A 512 4.65 -29.60 16.14
C GLU A 512 5.88 -28.86 15.64
N THR A 513 5.98 -28.65 14.33
CA THR A 513 7.08 -27.93 13.70
C THR A 513 6.51 -27.01 12.63
N THR A 514 6.79 -25.71 12.75
CA THR A 514 6.36 -24.67 11.81
C THR A 514 7.58 -24.06 11.15
N ASP A 515 7.70 -24.27 9.84
CA ASP A 515 8.76 -23.74 9.00
C ASP A 515 8.18 -22.57 8.17
N MET A 516 8.62 -21.33 8.39
CA MET A 516 8.26 -20.20 7.53
C MET A 516 9.49 -19.68 6.79
N VAL A 517 9.36 -19.40 5.49
CA VAL A 517 10.42 -18.77 4.67
C VAL A 517 9.80 -17.73 3.74
N ILE A 518 10.44 -16.56 3.64
CA ILE A 518 10.02 -15.45 2.78
C ILE A 518 11.06 -15.24 1.68
N PHE A 519 10.62 -15.32 0.43
CA PHE A 519 11.42 -15.07 -0.76
C PHE A 519 10.93 -13.80 -1.47
N VAL A 520 11.83 -13.05 -2.11
CA VAL A 520 11.45 -11.94 -3.01
C VAL A 520 12.27 -11.98 -4.29
N THR A 521 11.60 -11.73 -5.42
CA THR A 521 12.17 -11.64 -6.76
C THR A 521 11.74 -10.33 -7.41
N PRO A 522 12.64 -9.34 -7.53
CA PRO A 522 12.39 -8.14 -8.31
C PRO A 522 12.81 -8.31 -9.77
N THR A 523 11.99 -7.81 -10.69
CA THR A 523 12.24 -7.82 -12.14
C THR A 523 12.04 -6.41 -12.69
N ILE A 524 13.06 -5.84 -13.31
CA ILE A 524 12.95 -4.57 -14.05
C ILE A 524 12.13 -4.84 -15.31
N LEU A 525 11.04 -4.10 -15.48
CA LEU A 525 10.27 -4.08 -16.71
C LEU A 525 10.94 -3.07 -17.65
N ALA A 526 11.59 -3.59 -18.69
CA ALA A 526 12.05 -2.79 -19.82
C ALA A 526 10.90 -2.65 -20.83
N ASP A 527 10.73 -1.45 -21.36
CA ASP A 527 9.78 -1.04 -22.40
C ASP A 527 10.49 -0.07 -23.34
#